data_AF-A0A381TFZ7-F1
#
_entry.id   AF-A0A381TFZ7-F1
#
_cell.length_a   1.000
_cell.length_b   1.000
_cell.length_c   1.000
_cell.angle_alpha   90.00
_cell.angle_beta   90.00
_cell.angle_gamma   90.00
#
_symmetry.space_group_name_H-M   'P 1'
#
loop_
_entity.id
_entity.type
_entity.pdbx_description
1 polymer ?
#
loop_
_entity_poly.entity_id
_entity_poly.type
_entity_poly.pdbx_seq_one_letter_code
_entity_poly.pdbx_strand_id
1 'polypeptide(L)' 'MAQADDFLRQMGRRDEFSAMRTEMMSGDYENLVRIFEENFGDYVELVNKPGEEEDYDE' A
#
# COMPACT_ATOMS: atom_id res chain seq x y z
N MET A 1 6.63 -7.03 14.09
CA MET A 1 5.75 -7.75 13.13
C MET A 1 4.85 -8.80 13.77
N ALA A 2 5.25 -9.50 14.86
CA ALA A 2 4.45 -10.60 15.44
C ALA A 2 3.00 -10.21 15.79
N GLN A 3 2.77 -9.06 16.43
CA GLN A 3 1.42 -8.63 16.81
C GLN A 3 0.50 -8.34 15.61
N ALA A 4 1.04 -7.73 14.54
CA ALA A 4 0.27 -7.47 13.31
C ALA A 4 -0.04 -8.76 12.55
N ASP A 5 0.91 -9.70 12.52
CA ASP A 5 0.74 -11.02 11.90
C ASP A 5 -0.33 -11.87 12.63
N ASP A 6 -0.32 -11.85 13.97
CA ASP A 6 -1.33 -12.52 14.79
C ASP A 6 -2.73 -11.93 14.58
N PHE A 7 -2.84 -10.60 14.47
CA PHE A 7 -4.10 -9.92 14.20
C PHE A 7 -4.65 -10.25 12.80
N LEU A 8 -3.80 -10.20 11.78
CA LEU A 8 -4.16 -10.60 10.42
C LEU A 8 -4.58 -12.07 10.34
N ARG A 9 -3.91 -12.94 11.11
CA ARG A 9 -4.30 -14.35 11.25
C ARG A 9 -5.67 -14.50 11.89
N GLN A 10 -5.97 -13.75 12.96
CA GLN A 10 -7.29 -13.77 13.62
C GLN A 10 -8.41 -13.30 12.68
N MET A 11 -8.12 -12.34 11.80
CA MET A 11 -9.06 -11.87 10.78
C MET A 11 -9.16 -12.78 9.54
N GLY A 12 -8.33 -13.83 9.45
CA GLY A 12 -8.27 -14.70 8.27
C GLY A 12 -7.69 -14.04 7.01
N ARG A 13 -6.99 -12.90 7.16
CA ARG A 13 -6.46 -12.08 6.06
C ARG A 13 -4.94 -12.12 5.91
N ARG A 14 -4.28 -12.96 6.70
CA ARG A 14 -2.81 -13.08 6.70
C ARG A 14 -2.24 -13.38 5.32
N ASP A 15 -2.83 -14.34 4.62
CA ASP A 15 -2.31 -14.81 3.33
C ASP A 15 -2.52 -13.75 2.24
N GLU A 16 -3.70 -13.11 2.23
CA GLU A 16 -4.03 -11.97 1.36
C GLU A 16 -3.02 -10.82 1.56
N PHE A 17 -2.79 -10.42 2.82
CA PHE A 17 -1.84 -9.37 3.15
C PHE A 17 -0.41 -9.76 2.76
N SER A 18 -0.01 -11.02 2.99
CA SER A 18 1.32 -11.51 2.64
C SER A 18 1.54 -11.50 1.12
N ALA A 19 0.54 -11.90 0.33
CA ALA A 19 0.60 -11.85 -1.12
C ALA A 19 0.73 -10.41 -1.62
N MET A 20 -0.15 -9.51 -1.17
CA MET A 20 -0.14 -8.09 -1.53
C MET A 20 1.20 -7.42 -1.16
N ARG A 21 1.73 -7.68 0.04
CA ARG A 21 3.04 -7.16 0.47
C ARG A 21 4.18 -7.70 -0.40
N THR A 22 4.11 -8.97 -0.78
CA THR A 22 5.13 -9.57 -1.66
C THR A 22 5.11 -8.90 -3.03
N GLU A 23 3.92 -8.65 -3.57
CA GLU A 23 3.73 -7.97 -4.85
C GLU A 23 4.28 -6.53 -4.81
N MET A 24 3.92 -5.76 -3.79
CA MET A 24 4.45 -4.41 -3.53
C MET A 24 5.99 -4.39 -3.55
N MET A 25 6.63 -5.36 -2.90
CA MET A 25 8.08 -5.40 -2.71
C MET A 25 8.85 -6.05 -3.87
N SER A 26 8.16 -6.63 -4.85
CA SER A 26 8.80 -7.35 -5.96
C SER A 26 9.27 -6.43 -7.10
N GLY A 27 8.76 -5.20 -7.15
CA GLY A 27 9.09 -4.20 -8.17
C GLY A 27 9.89 -3.01 -7.64
N ASP A 28 9.83 -1.91 -8.38
CA ASP A 28 10.42 -0.62 -8.00
C ASP A 28 9.44 0.25 -7.19
N TYR A 29 9.83 1.50 -6.94
CA TYR A 29 9.03 2.43 -6.15
C TYR A 29 7.69 2.78 -6.82
N GLU A 30 7.64 2.89 -8.16
CA GLU A 30 6.40 3.12 -8.89
C GLU A 30 5.43 1.95 -8.71
N ASN A 31 5.94 0.71 -8.77
CA ASN A 31 5.15 -0.48 -8.48
C ASN A 31 4.59 -0.48 -7.04
N LEU A 32 5.41 -0.09 -6.06
CA LEU A 32 4.99 0.02 -4.67
C LEU A 32 3.83 1.02 -4.52
N VAL A 33 3.98 2.23 -5.08
CA VAL A 33 2.96 3.29 -5.01
C VAL A 33 1.67 2.82 -5.69
N ARG A 34 1.75 2.26 -6.90
CA ARG A 34 0.59 1.76 -7.64
C ARG A 34 -0.21 0.72 -6.84
N ILE A 35 0.46 -0.33 -6.34
CA ILE A 35 -0.24 -1.40 -5.60
C ILE A 35 -0.82 -0.86 -4.29
N PHE A 36 -0.15 0.09 -3.64
CA PHE A 36 -0.69 0.74 -2.47
C PHE A 36 -2.00 1.48 -2.79
N GLU A 37 -2.02 2.30 -3.83
CA GLU A 37 -3.22 3.07 -4.22
C GLU A 37 -4.37 2.17 -4.66
N GLU A 38 -4.09 1.12 -5.43
CA GLU A 38 -5.10 0.13 -5.85
C GLU A 38 -5.82 -0.52 -4.65
N ASN A 39 -5.15 -0.67 -3.51
CA ASN A 39 -5.71 -1.34 -2.32
C ASN A 39 -6.22 -0.37 -1.25
N PHE A 40 -5.69 0.85 -1.18
CA PHE A 40 -5.93 1.78 -0.08
C PHE A 40 -6.39 3.18 -0.51
N GLY A 41 -6.48 3.46 -1.81
CA GLY A 41 -6.88 4.76 -2.35
C GLY A 41 -8.28 5.22 -1.92
N ASP A 42 -9.18 4.27 -1.63
CA ASP A 42 -10.51 4.58 -1.07
C ASP A 42 -10.46 5.14 0.37
N TYR A 43 -9.34 4.94 1.07
CA TYR A 43 -9.19 5.30 2.49
C TYR A 43 -8.13 6.38 2.72
N VAL A 44 -7.11 6.45 1.86
CA VAL A 44 -5.95 7.33 2.01
C VAL A 44 -5.55 7.88 0.66
N GLU A 45 -5.28 9.19 0.64
CA GLU A 45 -4.66 9.88 -0.49
C GLU A 45 -3.17 10.07 -0.20
N LEU A 46 -2.30 9.56 -1.08
CA LEU A 46 -0.88 9.89 -1.01
C LEU A 46 -0.66 11.30 -1.55
N VAL A 47 0.19 12.08 -0.91
CA VAL A 47 0.60 13.42 -1.37
C VAL A 47 2.04 13.37 -1.86
N ASN A 48 2.41 14.27 -2.77
CA ASN A 48 3.76 14.41 -3.35
C ASN A 48 4.23 13.13 -4.07
N LYS A 49 3.34 12.50 -4.84
CA LYS A 49 3.68 11.30 -5.62
C LYS A 49 4.60 11.67 -6.79
N PRO A 50 5.51 10.75 -7.19
CA PRO A 50 6.32 10.97 -8.38
C PRO A 50 5.41 11.13 -9.61
N GLY A 51 5.51 12.26 -10.29
CA GLY A 51 4.73 12.55 -11.49
C GLY A 51 3.38 13.23 -11.26
N GLU A 52 2.97 13.45 -10.00
CA GLU A 52 1.92 14.44 -9.70
C GLU A 52 2.53 15.85 -9.77
N GLU A 53 1.97 16.70 -10.61
CA GLU A 53 2.23 18.14 -10.53
C GLU A 53 1.58 18.62 -9.24
N GLU A 54 2.38 19.20 -8.33
CA GLU A 54 1.83 19.79 -7.11
C GLU A 54 1.01 21.02 -7.51
N ASP A 55 -0.32 20.86 -7.54
CA ASP A 55 -1.28 21.96 -7.57
C ASP A 55 -1.23 22.64 -6.19
N TYR A 56 -0.21 23.47 -6.00
CA TYR A 56 -0.20 24.44 -4.92
C TYR A 56 -1.30 25.47 -5.19
N ASP A 57 -2.45 25.34 -4.53
CA ASP A 57 -3.37 26.47 -4.38
C ASP A 57 -2.61 27.59 -3.63
N GLU A 58 -2.27 28.67 -4.35
CA GLU A 58 -1.59 29.88 -3.85
C GLU A 58 -2.42 30.67 -2.84
#